data_AF-A0A831RIL0-F1
#
_entry.id   AF-A0A831RIL0-F1
#
_cell.length_a   1.000
_cell.length_b   1.000
_cell.length_c   1.000
_cell.angle_alpha   90.00
_cell.angle_beta   90.00
_cell.angle_gamma   90.00
#
_symmetry.space_group_name_H-M   'P 1'
#
loop_
_entity.id
_entity.type
_entity.pdbx_description
1 polymer ?
#
loop_
_entity_poly.entity_id
_entity_poly.type
_entity_poly.pdbx_seq_one_letter_code
_entity_poly.pdbx_strand_id
1 'polypeptide(L)' 'MLSKLIVNSYEMLIEIALWLFLVSALVGGWSMGGFITGIGALIGAFIFCVLFGGAFLLLADIRKRVKSIEEKS' A
#
# COMPACT_ATOMS: atom_id res chain seq x y z
N MET A 1 -13.36 -2.37 21.43
CA MET A 1 -13.71 -1.29 20.48
C MET A 1 -12.50 -0.43 20.10
N LEU A 2 -11.68 0.02 21.06
CA LEU A 2 -10.39 0.70 20.78
C LEU A 2 -9.47 -0.09 19.83
N SER A 3 -9.33 -1.39 20.07
CA SER A 3 -8.51 -2.29 19.21
C SER A 3 -9.00 -2.33 17.75
N LYS A 4 -10.31 -2.29 17.50
CA LYS A 4 -10.83 -2.25 16.11
C LYS A 4 -10.48 -0.93 15.43
N LEU A 5 -10.60 0.19 16.14
CA LEU A 5 -10.27 1.52 15.63
C LEU A 5 -8.78 1.64 15.32
N ILE A 6 -7.91 1.24 16.25
CA ILE A 6 -6.45 1.28 16.08
C ILE A 6 -6.03 0.45 14.86
N VAL A 7 -6.55 -0.77 14.72
CA VAL A 7 -6.15 -1.63 13.61
C VAL A 7 -6.70 -1.11 12.27
N ASN A 8 -7.91 -0.54 12.24
CA ASN A 8 -8.42 0.11 11.02
C ASN A 8 -7.60 1.35 10.63
N SER A 9 -7.23 2.18 11.61
CA SER A 9 -6.36 3.33 11.38
C SER A 9 -4.99 2.91 10.88
N TYR A 10 -4.44 1.80 11.38
CA TYR A 10 -3.16 1.27 10.93
C TYR A 10 -3.22 0.76 9.48
N GLU A 11 -4.29 0.05 9.11
CA GLU A 11 -4.52 -0.41 7.74
C GLU A 11 -4.62 0.76 6.75
N MET A 12 -5.43 1.77 7.11
CA MET A 12 -5.58 2.99 6.31
C MET A 12 -4.26 3.77 6.18
N LEU A 13 -3.47 3.83 7.26
CA LEU A 13 -2.19 4.53 7.28
C LEU A 13 -1.15 3.82 6.40
N ILE A 14 -1.11 2.49 6.42
CA ILE A 14 -0.28 1.69 5.50
C ILE A 14 -0.68 1.95 4.05
N GLU A 15 -1.98 1.91 3.76
CA GLU A 15 -2.48 2.13 2.40
C GLU A 15 -2.09 3.52 1.87
N ILE A 16 -2.31 4.57 2.66
CA ILE A 16 -1.92 5.94 2.30
C ILE A 16 -0.41 6.07 2.13
N ALA A 17 0.39 5.46 3.02
CA ALA A 17 1.84 5.51 2.94
C ALA A 17 2.37 4.86 1.65
N LEU A 18 1.80 3.73 1.25
CA LEU A 18 2.15 3.04 -0.01
C LEU A 18 1.80 3.89 -1.23
N TRP A 19 0.62 4.51 -1.24
CA TRP A 19 0.22 5.42 -2.31
C TRP A 19 1.14 6.64 -2.41
N LEU A 20 1.44 7.29 -1.28
CA LEU A 20 2.36 8.43 -1.25
C LEU A 20 3.77 8.04 -1.73
N PHE A 21 4.23 6.84 -1.39
CA PHE A 21 5.52 6.34 -1.86
C PHE A 21 5.54 6.13 -3.39
N LEU A 22 4.49 5.53 -3.96
CA LEU A 22 4.39 5.35 -5.42
C LEU A 22 4.31 6.69 -6.16
N VAL A 23 3.52 7.64 -5.65
CA VAL A 23 3.38 8.97 -6.25
C VAL A 23 4.69 9.75 -6.16
N SER A 24 5.37 9.72 -5.01
CA SER A 24 6.66 10.40 -4.85
C SER A 24 7.75 9.78 -5.72
N ALA A 25 7.77 8.46 -5.89
CA ALA A 25 8.68 7.79 -6.81
C ALA A 25 8.42 8.19 -8.27
N LEU A 26 7.15 8.31 -8.68
CA LEU A 26 6.79 8.77 -10.02
C LEU A 26 7.24 10.21 -10.26
N VAL A 27 6.90 11.12 -9.34
CA VAL A 27 7.23 12.55 -9.46
C VAL A 27 8.74 12.76 -9.40
N GLY A 28 9.44 12.08 -8.49
CA GLY A 28 10.89 12.14 -8.36
C GLY A 28 11.60 11.55 -9.58
N GLY A 29 11.14 10.40 -10.08
CA GLY A 29 11.66 9.80 -11.31
C GLY A 29 11.42 10.67 -12.53
N TRP A 30 10.25 11.31 -12.64
CA TRP A 30 9.94 12.23 -13.73
C TRP A 30 10.82 13.47 -13.70
N SER A 31 11.05 14.04 -12.51
CA SER A 31 11.92 15.20 -12.31
C SER A 31 13.36 14.98 -12.76
N MET A 32 13.87 13.74 -12.72
CA MET A 32 15.28 13.44 -13.02
C MET A 32 15.57 13.14 -14.49
N GLY A 33 14.58 12.71 -15.28
CA GLY A 33 14.82 12.29 -16.66
C GLY A 33 13.57 12.18 -17.54
N GLY A 34 12.46 12.79 -17.12
CA GLY A 34 11.20 12.77 -17.84
C GLY A 34 10.40 11.48 -17.68
N PHE A 35 9.49 11.23 -18.63
CA PHE A 35 8.47 10.20 -18.51
C PHE A 35 9.03 8.78 -18.32
N ILE A 36 10.08 8.42 -19.08
CA ILE A 36 10.66 7.06 -19.07
C ILE A 36 11.29 6.75 -17.71
N THR A 37 12.03 7.70 -17.13
CA THR A 37 12.61 7.53 -15.79
C THR A 37 11.53 7.53 -14.70
N GLY A 38 10.45 8.29 -14.88
CA GLY A 38 9.26 8.23 -14.02
C GLY A 38 8.63 6.83 -13.99
N ILE A 39 8.44 6.19 -15.15
CA ILE A 39 7.95 4.81 -15.23
C ILE A 39 8.93 3.83 -14.59
N GLY A 40 10.23 3.96 -14.88
CA GLY A 40 11.26 3.11 -14.28
C GLY A 40 11.28 3.19 -12.75
N ALA A 41 11.17 4.41 -12.21
CA ALA A 41 11.09 4.65 -10.76
C ALA A 41 9.79 4.09 -10.16
N LEU A 42 8.65 4.21 -10.86
CA LEU A 42 7.37 3.66 -10.41
C LEU A 42 7.40 2.13 -10.35
N ILE A 43 7.99 1.46 -11.35
CA ILE A 43 8.17 0.01 -11.35
C ILE A 43 9.08 -0.43 -10.19
N GLY A 44 10.21 0.27 -10.00
CA GLY A 44 11.13 -0.03 -8.89
C GLY A 44 10.47 0.15 -7.53
N ALA A 45 9.71 1.23 -7.35
CA ALA A 45 8.97 1.50 -6.12
C ALA A 45 7.85 0.47 -5.89
N PHE A 46 7.14 0.04 -6.94
CA PHE A 46 6.14 -1.01 -6.85
C PHE A 46 6.73 -2.34 -6.37
N ILE A 47 7.86 -2.77 -6.95
CA ILE A 47 8.55 -3.99 -6.51
C ILE A 47 8.97 -3.86 -5.04
N PHE A 48 9.51 -2.71 -4.64
CA PHE A 48 9.87 -2.45 -3.25
C PHE A 48 8.64 -2.52 -2.31
N CYS A 49 7.53 -1.88 -2.67
CA CYS A 49 6.28 -1.96 -1.92
C CYS A 49 5.74 -3.39 -1.80
N VAL A 50 5.86 -4.22 -2.83
CA VAL A 50 5.46 -5.63 -2.77
C VAL A 50 6.39 -6.43 -1.85
N LEU A 51 7.69 -6.22 -1.92
CA LEU A 51 8.67 -6.94 -1.09
C LEU A 51 8.55 -6.59 0.39
N PHE A 52 8.39 -5.30 0.72
CA PHE A 52 8.36 -4.82 2.11
C PHE A 52 6.94 -4.70 2.68
N GLY A 53 5.97 -4.32 1.86
CA GLY A 53 4.58 -4.10 2.26
C GLY A 53 3.60 -5.22 1.86
N GLY A 54 4.01 -6.16 1.01
CA GLY A 54 3.13 -7.22 0.49
C GLY A 54 2.57 -8.14 1.57
N ALA A 55 3.37 -8.48 2.59
CA ALA A 55 2.90 -9.29 3.72
C ALA A 55 1.82 -8.56 4.54
N PHE A 56 1.96 -7.25 4.74
CA PHE A 56 0.97 -6.44 5.46
C PHE A 56 -0.32 -6.27 4.65
N LEU A 57 -0.22 -6.08 3.34
CA LEU A 57 -1.37 -6.03 2.44
C LEU A 57 -2.14 -7.36 2.39
N LEU A 58 -1.43 -8.49 2.33
CA LEU A 58 -2.05 -9.81 2.35
C LEU A 58 -2.77 -10.08 3.67
N LEU A 59 -2.17 -9.72 4.80
CA LEU A 59 -2.82 -9.85 6.11
C LEU A 59 -4.07 -8.97 6.23
N ALA A 60 -4.02 -7.75 5.69
CA ALA A 60 -5.18 -6.86 5.62
C ALA A 60 -6.31 -7.46 4.77
N ASP A 61 -5.99 -8.02 3.59
CA ASP A 61 -6.99 -8.64 2.71
C ASP A 61 -7.63 -9.89 3.35
N ILE A 62 -6.82 -10.77 3.94
CA ILE A 62 -7.32 -11.96 4.66
C ILE A 62 -8.26 -11.53 5.79
N ARG A 63 -7.89 -10.51 6.56
CA ARG A 63 -8.73 -9.99 7.66
C ARG A 63 -10.07 -9.44 7.15
N LYS A 64 -10.07 -8.69 6.06
CA LYS A 64 -11.30 -8.20 5.40
C LYS A 64 -12.19 -9.36 4.96
N ARG A 65 -11.62 -10.40 4.36
CA ARG A 65 -12.35 -11.61 3.93
C ARG A 65 -12.96 -12.37 5.11
N VAL A 66 -12.20 -12.58 6.19
CA VAL A 66 -12.70 -13.27 7.39
C VAL A 66 -13.85 -12.48 8.03
N LYS A 67 -13.74 -11.16 8.14
CA LYS A 67 -14.80 -10.30 8.70
C LYS A 67 -16.08 -10.33 7.85
N SER A 68 -15.93 -10.34 6.51
CA SER A 68 -17.04 -10.51 5.57
C SER A 68 -17.78 -11.84 5.73
N ILE A 69 -17.06 -12.91 6.10
CA ILE A 69 -17.65 -14.23 6.39
C ILE A 69 -18.37 -14.21 7.74
N GLU A 70 -17.76 -13.60 8.77
CA GLU A 70 -18.35 -13.47 10.12
C GLU A 70 -19.67 -12.67 10.08
N GLU A 71 -19.76 -11.60 9.28
CA GLU A 71 -20.97 -10.77 9.15
C GLU A 71 -22.10 -11.45 8.35
N LYS A 72 -21.82 -12.55 7.65
CA LYS A 72 -22.79 -13.33 6.87
C LYS A 72 -23.31 -14.58 7.57
N SER A 73 -22.74 -14.94 8.72
CA SER A 73 -23.09 -16.12 9.51
C SER A 73 -23.94 -15.76 10.73
#